data_AF-A0A327SMZ3-F1
#
_entry.id   AF-A0A327SMZ3-F1
#
_cell.length_a   1.000
_cell.length_b   1.000
_cell.length_c   1.000
_cell.angle_alpha   90.00
_cell.angle_beta   90.00
_cell.angle_gamma   90.00
#
_symmetry.space_group_name_H-M   'P 1'
#
loop_
_entity.id
_entity.type
_entity.pdbx_description
1 polymer ?
#
loop_
_entity_poly.entity_id
_entity_poly.type
_entity_poly.pdbx_seq_one_letter_code
_entity_poly.pdbx_strand_id
1 'polypeptide(L)' 'MDLKQFLIDNPLISQTDLAHAMYPDTPKSAKSKLSNKLNNAKAGNGKQRITPEDERLALEALTKLGTNIETLKGG' A
#
# COMPACT_ATOMS: atom_id res chain seq x y z
N MET A 1 10.70 9.38 5.68
CA MET A 1 10.68 8.24 4.74
C MET A 1 9.33 8.26 4.05
N ASP A 2 9.29 8.15 2.72
CA ASP A 2 8.01 8.04 1.99
C ASP A 2 7.56 6.58 1.88
N LEU A 3 6.32 6.34 1.45
CA LEU A 3 5.77 4.99 1.33
C LEU A 3 6.61 4.09 0.39
N LYS A 4 7.21 4.66 -0.64
CA LYS A 4 8.02 3.89 -1.58
C LYS A 4 9.29 3.37 -0.92
N GLN A 5 10.02 4.25 -0.24
CA GLN A 5 11.25 3.89 0.47
C GLN A 5 10.95 2.88 1.59
N PHE A 6 9.85 3.06 2.32
CA PHE A 6 9.42 2.12 3.34
C PHE A 6 9.22 0.69 2.79
N LEU A 7 8.56 0.55 1.64
CA LEU A 7 8.34 -0.77 1.02
C LEU A 7 9.62 -1.39 0.45
N ILE A 8 10.60 -0.58 0.05
CA ILE A 8 11.93 -1.05 -0.36
C ILE A 8 12.69 -1.60 0.85
N ASP A 9 12.64 -0.89 1.97
CA ASP A 9 13.35 -1.26 3.19
C ASP A 9 12.70 -2.46 3.91
N ASN A 10 11.43 -2.75 3.61
CA ASN A 10 10.63 -3.81 4.25
C ASN A 10 10.05 -4.80 3.23
N PRO A 11 10.88 -5.63 2.57
CA PRO A 11 10.44 -6.53 1.49
C PRO A 11 9.49 -7.65 1.93
N LEU A 12 9.35 -7.90 3.24
CA LEU A 12 8.38 -8.85 3.80
C LEU A 12 6.93 -8.37 3.63
N ILE A 13 6.70 -7.08 3.41
CA ILE A 13 5.37 -6.53 3.19
C ILE A 13 4.95 -6.84 1.75
N SER A 14 3.96 -7.74 1.62
CA SER A 14 3.34 -8.04 0.33
C SER A 14 2.65 -6.80 -0.23
N GLN A 15 3.19 -6.25 -1.33
CA GLN A 15 2.57 -5.12 -2.03
C GLN A 15 1.17 -5.46 -2.54
N THR A 16 0.91 -6.73 -2.88
CA THR A 16 -0.41 -7.18 -3.36
C THR A 16 -1.45 -7.05 -2.24
N ASP A 17 -1.12 -7.58 -1.05
CA ASP A 17 -2.05 -7.58 0.08
C ASP A 17 -2.24 -6.17 0.64
N LEU A 18 -1.17 -5.40 0.71
CA LEU A 18 -1.25 -3.99 1.07
C LEU A 18 -2.16 -3.23 0.10
N ALA A 19 -2.01 -3.42 -1.21
CA ALA A 19 -2.85 -2.75 -2.19
C ALA A 19 -4.34 -3.11 -2.05
N HIS A 20 -4.66 -4.38 -1.82
CA HIS A 20 -6.04 -4.82 -1.58
C HIS A 20 -6.62 -4.18 -0.31
N ALA A 21 -5.83 -4.03 0.74
CA ALA A 21 -6.25 -3.35 1.96
C ALA A 21 -6.44 -1.83 1.76
N MET A 22 -5.60 -1.19 0.96
CA MET A 22 -5.69 0.25 0.66
C MET A 22 -6.87 0.59 -0.25
N TYR A 23 -7.21 -0.27 -1.22
CA TYR A 23 -8.19 0.04 -2.26
C TYR A 23 -9.31 -1.02 -2.33
N PRO A 24 -10.12 -1.18 -1.27
CA PRO A 24 -11.09 -2.27 -1.15
C PRO A 24 -12.16 -2.26 -2.23
N ASP A 25 -12.51 -1.09 -2.77
CA ASP A 25 -13.53 -0.95 -3.81
C ASP A 25 -13.04 -1.39 -5.20
N THR A 26 -11.73 -1.56 -5.38
CA THR A 26 -11.12 -1.87 -6.68
C THR A 26 -10.11 -3.02 -6.61
N PRO A 27 -10.48 -4.19 -6.06
CA PRO A 27 -9.53 -5.25 -5.73
C PRO A 27 -8.79 -5.78 -6.97
N LYS A 28 -9.50 -5.92 -8.10
CA LYS A 28 -8.92 -6.42 -9.37
C LYS A 28 -7.79 -5.54 -9.93
N SER A 29 -7.82 -4.24 -9.64
CA SER A 29 -6.83 -3.27 -10.16
C SER A 29 -5.94 -2.67 -9.07
N ALA A 30 -6.18 -3.01 -7.80
CA ALA A 30 -5.48 -2.44 -6.65
C ALA A 30 -3.95 -2.60 -6.75
N LYS A 31 -3.45 -3.82 -7.01
CA LYS A 31 -2.02 -4.08 -7.16
C LYS A 31 -1.39 -3.22 -8.26
N SER A 32 -2.00 -3.20 -9.44
CA SER A 32 -1.51 -2.40 -10.57
C SER A 32 -1.56 -0.90 -10.26
N LYS A 33 -2.60 -0.44 -9.56
CA LYS A 33 -2.73 0.96 -9.11
C LYS A 33 -1.59 1.36 -8.18
N LEU A 34 -1.30 0.56 -7.15
CA LEU A 34 -0.20 0.82 -6.23
C LEU A 34 1.16 0.76 -6.97
N SER A 35 1.40 -0.28 -7.75
CA SER A 35 2.64 -0.45 -8.52
C SER A 35 2.88 0.73 -9.47
N ASN A 36 1.85 1.18 -10.20
CA ASN A 36 1.97 2.32 -11.10
C ASN A 36 2.33 3.60 -10.35
N LYS A 37 1.74 3.83 -9.17
CA LYS A 37 2.05 4.99 -8.33
C LYS A 37 3.48 4.95 -7.79
N LEU A 38 3.93 3.81 -7.30
CA LEU A 38 5.31 3.62 -6.81
C LEU A 38 6.35 3.81 -7.94
N ASN A 39 6.02 3.41 -9.16
CA ASN A 39 6.89 3.51 -10.33
C ASN A 39 6.75 4.82 -11.10
N ASN A 40 5.91 5.76 -10.65
CA ASN A 40 5.60 6.99 -11.38
C ASN A 40 5.16 6.73 -12.83
N ALA A 41 4.40 5.65 -13.06
CA ALA A 41 3.98 5.20 -14.37
C ALA A 41 3.16 6.28 -15.08
N LYS A 42 3.32 6.37 -16.41
CA LYS A 42 2.60 7.33 -17.23
C LYS A 42 1.18 6.85 -17.48
N ALA A 43 0.18 7.68 -17.17
CA ALA A 43 -1.23 7.43 -17.47
C ALA A 43 -1.84 8.68 -18.10
N GLY A 44 -2.29 8.56 -19.36
CA GLY A 44 -2.73 9.71 -20.16
C GLY A 44 -1.64 10.80 -20.24
N ASN A 45 -2.00 12.02 -19.84
CA ASN A 45 -1.12 13.20 -19.89
C ASN A 45 -0.25 13.38 -18.62
N GLY A 46 -0.38 12.51 -17.61
CA GLY A 46 0.28 12.66 -16.31
C GLY A 46 1.05 11.42 -15.84
N LYS A 47 1.81 11.59 -14.75
CA LYS A 47 2.42 10.47 -14.00
C LYS A 47 1.54 10.16 -12.80
N GLN A 48 1.29 8.88 -12.54
CA GLN A 48 0.62 8.45 -11.32
C GLN A 48 1.63 8.51 -10.18
N ARG A 49 1.44 9.42 -9.22
CA ARG A 49 2.29 9.55 -8.04
C ARG A 49 1.56 9.04 -6.80
N ILE A 50 2.33 8.67 -5.79
CA ILE A 50 1.82 8.51 -4.42
C ILE A 50 1.30 9.86 -3.95
N THR A 51 0.07 9.87 -3.44
CA THR A 51 -0.58 11.04 -2.84
C THR A 51 -0.59 10.91 -1.32
N PRO A 52 -0.84 12.01 -0.57
CA PRO A 52 -1.03 11.93 0.87
C PRO A 52 -2.13 10.96 1.29
N GLU A 53 -3.18 10.80 0.48
CA GLU A 53 -4.24 9.83 0.73
C GLU A 53 -3.75 8.38 0.59
N ASP A 54 -2.88 8.09 -0.38
CA ASP A 54 -2.27 6.75 -0.48
C ASP A 54 -1.41 6.44 0.76
N GLU A 55 -0.69 7.42 1.29
CA GLU A 55 0.09 7.24 2.53
C GLU A 55 -0.81 6.99 3.73
N ARG A 56 -1.92 7.74 3.85
CA ARG A 56 -2.93 7.56 4.89
C ARG A 56 -3.53 6.14 4.85
N LEU A 57 -3.94 5.69 3.67
CA LEU A 57 -4.51 4.36 3.46
C LEU A 57 -3.50 3.25 3.76
N ALA A 58 -2.23 3.42 3.36
CA ALA A 58 -1.18 2.46 3.66
C ALA A 58 -0.93 2.36 5.17
N LEU A 59 -0.87 3.49 5.87
CA LEU A 59 -0.70 3.52 7.32
C LEU A 59 -1.86 2.82 8.04
N GLU A 60 -3.09 3.07 7.63
CA GLU A 60 -4.28 2.43 8.17
C GLU A 60 -4.23 0.90 7.99
N ALA A 61 -3.91 0.45 6.76
CA ALA A 61 -3.79 -0.97 6.45
C ALA A 61 -2.69 -1.68 7.27
N LEU A 62 -1.51 -1.06 7.37
CA LEU A 62 -0.37 -1.60 8.13
C LEU A 62 -0.63 -1.62 9.63
N THR A 63 -1.31 -0.58 10.15
CA THR A 63 -1.70 -0.53 11.57
C THR A 63 -2.63 -1.68 11.92
N LYS A 64 -3.63 -1.94 11.07
CA LYS A 64 -4.55 -3.07 11.25
C LYS A 64 -3.82 -4.42 11.25
N LEU A 65 -2.82 -4.59 10.36
CA LEU A 65 -1.97 -5.78 10.35
C LEU A 65 -1.18 -5.92 11.67
N GLY A 66 -0.61 -4.83 12.17
CA GLY A 66 0.07 -4.78 13.46
C GLY A 66 -0.85 -5.18 14.62
N THR A 67 -2.08 -4.64 14.68
CA THR A 67 -3.08 -5.02 15.69
C THR A 67 -3.40 -6.51 15.65
N ASN A 68 -3.59 -7.09 14.46
CA ASN A 68 -3.88 -8.52 14.32
C ASN A 68 -2.73 -9.40 14.85
N ILE A 69 -1.48 -8.98 14.68
CA ILE A 69 -0.31 -9.67 15.22
C ILE A 69 -0.32 -9.64 16.75
N GLU A 70 -0.66 -8.49 17.36
CA GLU A 70 -0.78 -8.39 18.82
C GLU A 70 -1.91 -9.27 19.36
N THR A 71 -3.04 -9.35 18.65
CA THR A 71 -4.11 -10.30 19.00
C THR A 71 -3.62 -11.75 18.95
N LEU A 72 -2.82 -12.13 17.94
CA LEU A 72 -2.27 -13.49 17.83
C LEU A 72 -1.33 -13.84 18.99
N LYS A 73 -0.59 -12.85 19.53
CA LYS A 73 0.33 -13.06 20.66
C LYS A 73 -0.39 -13.22 22.01
N GLY A 74 -1.59 -12.67 22.14
CA GLY A 74 -2.37 -12.64 23.38
C GLY A 74 -3.58 -13.57 23.42
N GLY A 75 -3.74 -14.45 22.42
CA GLY A 75 -4.83 -15.43 22.31
C GLY A 75 -4.42 -16.86 22.62
#